data_AF-A0A1E1WR52-F1
#
_entry.id   AF-A0A1E1WR52-F1
#
_cell.length_a   1.000
_cell.length_b   1.000
_cell.length_c   1.000
_cell.angle_alpha   90.00
_cell.angle_beta   90.00
_cell.angle_gamma   90.00
#
_symmetry.space_group_name_H-M   'P 1'
#
loop_
_entity.id
_entity.type
_entity.pdbx_description
1 polymer ?
#
loop_
_entity_poly.entity_id
_entity_poly.type
_entity_poly.pdbx_seq_one_letter_code
_entity_poly.pdbx_strand_id
1 'polypeptide(L)'
;VDLEGITLRHVATLTPTIAYQIVSLLGVTTPARLKSCHIINYSWILNTFFYLFKRFIPREFYDKIFFHGYDLKSLQKHIDLECLPPRYGGTCNSHAPFGLWLQKIKKYRTAEFDKEMKALGYLVKE
;
A
#
# COMPACT_ATOMS: atom_id res chain seq x y z
N VAL A 1 0.66 -3.98 -3.20
CA VAL A 1 0.94 -2.88 -4.14
C VAL A 1 1.27 -3.49 -5.47
N ASP A 2 0.42 -3.24 -6.45
CA ASP A 2 0.62 -3.65 -7.84
C ASP A 2 1.34 -2.53 -8.59
N LEU A 3 2.49 -2.82 -9.16
CA LEU A 3 3.34 -1.84 -9.85
C LEU A 3 3.32 -2.02 -11.38
N GLU A 4 2.38 -2.82 -11.90
CA GLU A 4 2.16 -2.90 -13.34
C GLU A 4 1.89 -1.52 -13.94
N GLY A 5 2.53 -1.19 -15.05
CA GLY A 5 2.37 0.10 -15.73
C GLY A 5 3.16 1.27 -15.10
N ILE A 6 3.99 1.04 -14.09
CA ILE A 6 4.89 2.09 -13.60
C ILE A 6 5.91 2.50 -14.67
N THR A 7 6.10 3.81 -14.84
CA THR A 7 7.00 4.38 -15.85
C THR A 7 8.18 5.09 -15.20
N LEU A 8 9.24 5.34 -15.96
CA LEU A 8 10.36 6.18 -15.51
C LEU A 8 9.92 7.59 -15.10
N ARG A 9 8.86 8.14 -15.71
CA ARG A 9 8.29 9.43 -15.33
C ARG A 9 7.70 9.38 -13.92
N HIS A 10 7.02 8.29 -13.55
CA HIS A 10 6.53 8.08 -12.18
C HIS A 10 7.70 7.92 -11.20
N VAL A 11 8.75 7.19 -11.60
CA VAL A 11 9.93 7.00 -10.75
C VAL A 11 10.68 8.31 -10.52
N ALA A 12 10.77 9.17 -11.53
CA ALA A 12 11.46 10.46 -11.43
C ALA A 12 10.83 11.44 -10.41
N THR A 13 9.55 11.27 -10.05
CA THR A 13 8.92 12.11 -9.00
C THR A 13 9.24 11.64 -7.58
N LEU A 14 9.84 10.45 -7.42
CA LEU A 14 10.12 9.83 -6.13
C LEU A 14 11.45 10.32 -5.57
N THR A 15 11.44 11.56 -5.06
CA THR A 15 12.59 12.14 -4.37
C THR A 15 12.82 11.46 -3.01
N PRO A 16 14.02 11.59 -2.40
CA PRO A 16 14.29 11.06 -1.05
C PRO A 16 13.27 11.51 0.00
N THR A 17 12.79 12.76 -0.10
CA THR A 17 11.76 13.30 0.79
C THR A 17 10.43 12.57 0.63
N ILE A 18 9.98 12.35 -0.61
CA ILE A 18 8.74 11.60 -0.89
C ILE A 18 8.88 10.15 -0.42
N ALA A 19 10.05 9.53 -0.64
CA ALA A 19 10.31 8.17 -0.18
C ALA A 19 10.23 8.04 1.35
N TYR A 20 10.85 8.98 2.08
CA TYR A 20 10.76 9.04 3.54
C TYR A 20 9.31 9.21 4.02
N GLN A 21 8.53 10.08 3.37
CA GLN A 21 7.12 10.28 3.70
C GLN A 21 6.29 9.00 3.50
N ILE A 22 6.50 8.28 2.38
CA ILE A 22 5.81 7.01 2.12
C ILE A 22 6.15 5.98 3.20
N VAL A 23 7.43 5.82 3.54
CA VAL A 23 7.85 4.87 4.59
C VAL A 23 7.29 5.26 5.96
N SER A 24 7.30 6.56 6.28
CA SER A 24 6.73 7.09 7.52
C SER A 24 5.24 6.76 7.62
N LEU A 25 4.48 7.00 6.54
CA LEU A 25 3.05 6.66 6.49
C LEU A 25 2.82 5.15 6.58
N LEU A 26 3.65 4.32 5.95
CA LEU A 26 3.41 2.87 5.96
C LEU A 26 3.71 2.22 7.32
N GLY A 27 4.71 2.69 8.05
CA GLY A 27 5.22 1.99 9.23
C GLY A 27 5.20 2.78 10.53
N VAL A 28 5.31 4.11 10.49
CA VAL A 28 5.73 4.90 11.66
C VAL A 28 4.63 5.83 12.16
N THR A 29 3.92 6.51 11.27
CA THR A 29 3.02 7.62 11.61
C THR A 29 1.54 7.32 11.41
N THR A 30 1.20 6.21 10.74
CA THR A 30 -0.20 5.80 10.62
C THR A 30 -0.62 5.10 11.91
N PRO A 31 -1.80 5.43 12.49
CA PRO A 31 -2.36 4.77 13.67
C PRO A 31 -2.94 3.39 13.32
N ALA A 32 -2.24 2.64 12.48
CA ALA A 32 -2.57 1.29 12.09
C ALA A 32 -1.28 0.47 12.06
N ARG A 33 -1.37 -0.76 12.54
CA ARG A 33 -0.21 -1.65 12.58
C ARG A 33 -0.04 -2.33 11.23
N LEU A 34 1.04 -2.00 10.51
CA LEU A 34 1.42 -2.73 9.30
C LEU A 34 1.78 -4.18 9.66
N LYS A 35 1.04 -5.13 9.09
CA LYS A 35 1.27 -6.58 9.25
C LYS A 35 2.15 -7.12 8.14
N SER A 36 1.79 -6.85 6.89
CA SER A 36 2.59 -7.18 5.72
C SER A 36 2.33 -6.18 4.60
N CYS A 37 3.32 -6.01 3.72
CA CYS A 37 3.26 -5.23 2.50
C CYS A 37 3.80 -6.10 1.36
N HIS A 38 2.95 -6.38 0.37
CA HIS A 38 3.30 -7.26 -0.75
C HIS A 38 3.44 -6.43 -2.02
N ILE A 39 4.57 -6.53 -2.72
CA ILE A 39 4.88 -5.78 -3.94
C ILE A 39 4.96 -6.74 -5.12
N ILE A 40 4.14 -6.51 -6.15
CA ILE A 40 3.99 -7.36 -7.34
C ILE A 40 4.13 -6.54 -8.62
N ASN A 41 4.35 -7.23 -9.74
CA ASN A 41 4.41 -6.71 -11.11
C ASN A 41 5.42 -5.56 -11.31
N TYR A 42 6.56 -5.62 -10.62
CA TYR A 42 7.61 -4.61 -10.74
C TYR A 42 8.72 -5.05 -11.69
N SER A 43 9.27 -4.10 -12.46
CA SER A 43 10.42 -4.33 -13.34
C SER A 43 11.75 -4.00 -12.63
N TRP A 44 12.87 -4.38 -13.26
CA TRP A 44 14.23 -4.11 -12.77
C TRP A 44 14.52 -2.62 -12.52
N ILE A 45 13.78 -1.71 -13.17
CA ILE A 45 13.86 -0.26 -12.97
C ILE A 45 13.61 0.16 -11.52
N LEU A 46 12.90 -0.66 -10.75
CA LEU A 46 12.62 -0.42 -9.33
C LEU A 46 13.71 -0.93 -8.38
N ASN A 47 14.80 -1.53 -8.86
CA ASN A 47 15.94 -1.86 -8.00
C ASN A 47 16.56 -0.60 -7.38
N THR A 48 16.71 0.48 -8.15
CA THR A 48 17.17 1.79 -7.65
C THR A 48 16.21 2.36 -6.59
N PHE A 49 14.91 2.18 -6.79
CA PHE A 49 13.87 2.61 -5.87
C PHE A 49 13.93 1.85 -4.54
N PHE A 50 14.10 0.53 -4.58
CA PHE A 50 14.26 -0.27 -3.36
C PHE A 50 15.43 0.21 -2.51
N TYR A 51 16.59 0.52 -3.11
CA TYR A 51 17.73 1.05 -2.36
C TYR A 51 17.43 2.38 -1.66
N LEU A 52 16.66 3.26 -2.29
CA LEU A 52 16.25 4.54 -1.70
C LEU A 52 15.33 4.32 -0.48
N PHE A 53 14.31 3.47 -0.63
CA PHE A 53 13.33 3.18 0.43
C PHE A 53 13.95 2.41 1.58
N LYS A 54 14.81 1.44 1.26
CA LYS A 54 15.54 0.59 2.21
C LYS A 54 16.19 1.42 3.31
N ARG A 55 16.84 2.54 2.95
CA ARG A 55 17.51 3.40 3.94
C ARG A 55 16.57 3.97 5.01
N PHE A 56 15.29 4.15 4.70
CA PHE A 56 14.32 4.74 5.61
C PHE A 56 13.45 3.71 6.33
N ILE A 57 13.39 2.47 5.83
CA ILE A 57 12.59 1.39 6.43
C ILE A 57 13.24 0.98 7.76
N PRO A 58 12.54 1.07 8.91
CA PRO A 58 13.06 0.57 10.18
C PRO A 58 13.24 -0.96 10.14
N ARG A 59 14.23 -1.48 10.88
CA ARG A 59 14.58 -2.92 10.90
C ARG A 59 13.38 -3.83 11.13
N GLU A 60 12.51 -3.46 12.06
CA GLU A 60 11.28 -4.19 12.42
C GLU A 60 10.19 -4.27 11.34
N PHE A 61 10.35 -3.55 10.22
CA PHE A 61 9.43 -3.60 9.07
C PHE A 61 10.01 -4.36 7.88
N TYR A 62 11.30 -4.67 7.86
CA TYR A 62 11.91 -5.39 6.72
C TYR A 62 11.27 -6.74 6.49
N ASP A 63 11.08 -7.51 7.56
CA ASP A 63 10.51 -8.87 7.50
C ASP A 63 9.01 -8.85 7.16
N LYS A 64 8.41 -7.67 7.03
CA LYS A 64 7.00 -7.48 6.67
C LYS A 64 6.84 -7.03 5.22
N ILE A 65 7.92 -6.76 4.49
CA ILE A 65 7.85 -6.31 3.09
C ILE A 65 8.28 -7.47 2.18
N PHE A 66 7.36 -7.94 1.35
CA PHE A 66 7.53 -9.08 0.47
C PHE A 66 7.55 -8.64 -0.99
N PHE A 67 8.54 -9.11 -1.73
CA PHE A 67 8.71 -8.81 -3.14
C PHE A 67 8.47 -10.09 -3.95
N HIS A 68 7.44 -10.06 -4.80
CA HIS A 68 7.05 -11.24 -5.59
C HIS A 68 7.42 -11.13 -7.07
N GLY A 69 7.83 -9.94 -7.54
CA GLY A 69 8.08 -9.69 -8.95
C GLY A 69 6.83 -10.00 -9.77
N TYR A 70 6.98 -10.76 -10.84
CA TYR A 70 5.86 -11.25 -11.66
C TYR A 70 5.34 -12.63 -11.21
N ASP A 71 5.87 -13.21 -10.12
CA ASP A 71 5.42 -14.50 -9.59
C ASP A 71 4.24 -14.35 -8.62
N LEU A 72 3.02 -14.37 -9.15
CA LEU A 72 1.81 -14.32 -8.34
C LEU A 72 1.61 -15.56 -7.45
N LYS A 73 2.25 -16.71 -7.75
CA LYS A 73 2.18 -17.87 -6.85
C LYS A 73 2.89 -17.59 -5.54
N SER A 74 3.96 -16.78 -5.57
CA SER A 74 4.62 -16.29 -4.36
C SER A 74 3.66 -15.45 -3.51
N LEU A 75 2.86 -14.56 -4.12
CA LEU A 75 1.83 -13.78 -3.41
C LEU A 75 0.76 -14.69 -2.77
N GLN A 76 0.27 -15.68 -3.51
CA GLN A 76 -0.79 -16.59 -3.09
C GLN A 76 -0.41 -17.45 -1.87
N LYS A 77 0.88 -17.59 -1.56
CA LYS A 77 1.35 -18.26 -0.33
C LYS A 77 1.12 -17.43 0.93
N HIS A 78 0.88 -16.12 0.79
CA HIS A 78 0.70 -15.21 1.92
C HIS A 78 -0.74 -14.76 2.14
N ILE A 79 -1.60 -14.90 1.12
CA ILE A 79 -2.98 -14.40 1.15
C ILE A 79 -3.89 -15.50 0.57
N ASP A 80 -4.92 -15.86 1.33
CA ASP A 80 -5.88 -16.88 0.92
C ASP A 80 -6.55 -16.51 -0.42
N LEU A 81 -6.76 -17.51 -1.26
CA LEU A 81 -7.31 -17.33 -2.61
C LEU A 81 -8.70 -16.68 -2.57
N GLU A 82 -9.51 -16.98 -1.55
CA GLU A 82 -10.84 -16.38 -1.36
C GLU A 82 -10.82 -14.89 -1.05
N CYS A 83 -9.67 -14.36 -0.62
CA CYS A 83 -9.45 -12.93 -0.38
C CYS A 83 -8.79 -12.22 -1.56
N LEU A 84 -8.26 -12.96 -2.53
CA LEU A 84 -7.58 -12.41 -3.71
C LEU A 84 -8.52 -12.30 -4.91
N PRO A 85 -8.56 -11.15 -5.61
CA PRO A 85 -9.28 -11.02 -6.87
C PRO A 85 -8.78 -12.00 -7.96
N PRO A 86 -9.64 -12.40 -8.92
CA PRO A 86 -9.24 -13.29 -10.02
C PRO A 86 -8.03 -12.83 -10.83
N ARG A 87 -7.84 -11.51 -11.01
CA ARG A 87 -6.65 -10.96 -11.71
C ARG A 87 -5.32 -11.28 -11.02
N TYR A 88 -5.34 -11.64 -9.74
CA TYR A 88 -4.16 -12.09 -8.99
C TYR A 88 -4.17 -13.62 -8.75
N GLY A 89 -5.06 -14.34 -9.45
CA GLY A 89 -5.21 -15.79 -9.37
C GLY A 89 -5.98 -16.29 -8.14
N GLY A 90 -6.78 -15.43 -7.49
CA GLY A 90 -7.70 -15.85 -6.43
C GLY A 90 -9.15 -16.05 -6.91
N THR A 91 -10.07 -16.20 -5.96
CA THR A 91 -11.49 -16.49 -6.19
C THR A 91 -12.43 -15.39 -5.66
N CYS A 92 -11.88 -14.28 -5.14
CA CYS A 92 -12.66 -13.17 -4.57
C CYS A 92 -13.40 -12.36 -5.64
N ASN A 93 -14.68 -12.64 -5.81
CA ASN A 93 -15.55 -11.88 -6.72
C ASN A 93 -16.22 -10.68 -6.04
N SER A 94 -16.21 -10.60 -4.72
CA SER A 94 -16.78 -9.51 -3.92
C SER A 94 -15.79 -8.36 -3.73
N HIS A 95 -15.32 -7.76 -4.83
CA HIS A 95 -14.50 -6.56 -4.76
C HIS A 95 -15.30 -5.33 -5.18
N ALA A 96 -15.23 -4.27 -4.37
CA ALA A 96 -15.81 -2.99 -4.76
C ALA A 96 -14.91 -2.33 -5.83
N PRO A 97 -15.46 -1.82 -6.94
CA PRO A 97 -14.71 -0.95 -7.83
C PRO A 97 -14.13 0.24 -7.05
N PHE A 98 -12.92 0.67 -7.41
CA PHE A 98 -12.24 1.76 -6.69
C PHE A 98 -13.09 3.03 -6.58
N GLY A 99 -13.77 3.42 -7.66
CA GLY A 99 -14.65 4.59 -7.66
C GLY A 99 -15.83 4.46 -6.69
N LEU A 100 -16.42 3.26 -6.57
CA LEU A 100 -17.49 3.00 -5.60
C LEU A 100 -16.95 3.07 -4.17
N TRP A 101 -15.80 2.44 -3.90
CA TRP A 101 -15.16 2.48 -2.60
C TRP A 101 -14.84 3.93 -2.17
N LEU A 102 -14.34 4.76 -3.09
CA LEU A 102 -14.04 6.17 -2.80
C LEU A 102 -15.30 6.97 -2.44
N GLN A 103 -16.42 6.74 -3.12
CA GLN A 103 -17.69 7.37 -2.77
C GLN A 103 -18.21 6.90 -1.41
N LYS A 104 -17.97 5.64 -1.05
CA LYS A 104 -18.35 5.10 0.26
C LYS A 104 -17.63 5.80 1.42
N ILE A 105 -16.37 6.23 1.24
CA ILE A 105 -15.66 7.01 2.27
C ILE A 105 -16.46 8.26 2.64
N LYS A 106 -16.95 9.01 1.66
CA LYS A 106 -17.79 10.20 1.92
C LYS A 106 -19.15 9.82 2.49
N LYS A 107 -19.79 8.76 1.96
CA LYS A 107 -21.12 8.32 2.38
C LYS A 107 -21.16 7.87 3.84
N TYR A 108 -20.11 7.20 4.31
CA TYR A 108 -20.02 6.67 5.67
C TYR A 108 -19.15 7.54 6.59
N ARG A 109 -18.75 8.73 6.15
CA ARG A 109 -18.17 9.75 7.03
C ARG A 109 -19.24 10.18 8.02
N THR A 110 -19.07 9.84 9.28
CA THR A 110 -19.96 10.27 10.37
C THR A 110 -19.25 11.28 11.27
N ALA A 111 -20.00 11.89 12.19
CA ALA A 111 -19.41 12.74 13.21
C ALA A 111 -18.45 11.95 14.12
N GLU A 112 -18.76 10.68 14.38
CA GLU A 112 -17.89 9.76 15.12
C GLU A 112 -16.59 9.48 14.37
N PHE A 113 -16.67 9.20 13.07
CA PHE A 113 -15.47 9.03 12.23
C PHE A 113 -14.59 10.28 12.28
N ASP A 114 -15.17 11.47 12.14
CA ASP A 114 -14.43 12.73 12.22
C ASP A 114 -13.79 12.94 13.60
N LYS A 115 -14.51 12.57 14.67
CA LYS A 115 -14.00 12.63 16.05
C LYS A 115 -12.83 11.67 16.27
N GLU A 116 -12.93 10.43 15.77
CA GLU A 116 -11.84 9.44 15.83
C GLU A 116 -10.62 9.92 15.04
N MET A 117 -10.81 10.39 13.81
CA MET A 117 -9.72 10.92 12.99
C MET A 117 -9.02 12.11 13.66
N LYS A 118 -9.77 13.03 14.28
CA LYS A 118 -9.20 14.13 15.09
C LYS A 118 -8.44 13.59 16.31
N ALA A 119 -8.97 12.59 17.01
CA ALA A 119 -8.30 11.96 18.15
C ALA A 119 -6.97 11.28 17.76
N LEU A 120 -6.87 10.82 16.53
CA LEU A 120 -5.66 10.26 15.92
C LEU A 120 -4.69 11.34 15.39
N GLY A 121 -5.02 12.63 15.53
CA GLY A 121 -4.17 13.76 15.12
C GLY A 121 -4.35 14.21 13.67
N TYR A 122 -5.35 13.68 12.94
CA TYR A 122 -5.63 14.13 11.57
C TYR A 122 -6.39 15.46 11.55
N LEU A 123 -6.01 16.34 10.62
CA LEU A 123 -6.74 17.57 10.33
C LEU A 123 -7.99 17.26 9.52
N VAL A 124 -9.14 17.27 10.18
CA VAL A 124 -10.45 17.11 9.54
C VAL A 124 -11.08 18.49 9.37
N LYS A 125 -11.10 18.99 8.13
CA LYS A 125 -11.80 20.24 7.79
C LYS A 125 -13.31 20.01 7.84
N GLU A 126 -14.01 21.00 8.38
CA GLU A 126 -15.49 21.05 8.42
C GLU A 126 -16.08 20.99 7.01
#